data_AF-A0A8T6LTG1-F1
#
_entry.id   AF-A0A8T6LTG1-F1
#
_cell.length_a   1.000
_cell.length_b   1.000
_cell.length_c   1.000
_cell.angle_alpha   90.00
_cell.angle_beta   90.00
_cell.angle_gamma   90.00
#
_symmetry.space_group_name_H-M   'P 1'
#
loop_
_entity.id
_entity.type
_entity.pdbx_description
1 polymer ?
#
loop_
_entity_poly.entity_id
_entity_poly.type
_entity_poly.pdbx_seq_one_letter_code
_entity_poly.pdbx_strand_id
1 'polypeptide(L)'
;MGGVWVFLSPYVSDFEDNTNWNSANGIAERFQDRIDVAGSAPNGTGIRHTLALQSTMIQPIEKVETWTIAADLTPYDSVVVRDVNSTAFGIMSMNETARSITIESELGMESYLFEASHLEVIVNHTSSQQHWRSVTVYDADGNAIHRSVTYLISGIQISTFLGMGEHEIALMNDARVERFPNEPWKVSQFPNIEIDTLVNGELRLSLVLNDVRINGTLGSGSRVGMNMLSLGPMTLFTGQAYNVKFTVVNSLNDLITPQYHDRFLEEYTLNRASGTLDSYIGYAPYMRASGADGFTVETQGAQLFLEVDVKRVEVSR
;
A
#
# COMPACT_ATOMS: atom_id res chain seq x y z
N MET A 1 8.78 -40.80 38.78
CA MET A 1 8.09 -39.54 38.46
C MET A 1 8.85 -38.61 37.50
N GLY A 2 10.19 -38.73 37.35
CA GLY A 2 10.93 -37.95 36.33
C GLY A 2 10.64 -38.33 34.86
N GLY A 3 10.33 -39.60 34.57
CA GLY A 3 10.05 -40.05 33.20
C GLY A 3 8.78 -39.47 32.59
N VAL A 4 7.72 -39.26 33.37
CA VAL A 4 6.45 -38.69 32.90
C VAL A 4 6.62 -37.23 32.48
N TRP A 5 7.49 -36.48 33.16
CA TRP A 5 7.83 -35.10 32.79
C TRP A 5 8.61 -35.00 31.48
N VAL A 6 9.49 -35.98 31.19
CA VAL A 6 10.26 -36.03 29.92
C VAL A 6 9.37 -36.43 28.73
N PHE A 7 8.32 -37.22 28.96
CA PHE A 7 7.35 -37.57 27.90
C PHE A 7 6.33 -36.47 27.63
N LEU A 8 5.97 -35.66 28.61
CA LEU A 8 5.00 -34.58 28.46
C LEU A 8 5.62 -33.25 28.03
N SER A 9 6.92 -33.05 28.24
CA SER A 9 7.59 -31.79 27.89
C SER A 9 7.39 -31.33 26.43
N PRO A 10 7.48 -32.19 25.38
CA PRO A 10 7.20 -31.74 24.02
C PRO A 10 5.72 -31.33 23.81
N TYR A 11 4.78 -32.00 24.48
CA TYR A 11 3.36 -31.65 24.36
C TYR A 11 3.01 -30.36 25.11
N VAL A 12 3.69 -30.08 26.22
CA VAL A 12 3.52 -28.83 26.97
C VAL A 12 4.09 -27.65 26.17
N SER A 13 5.26 -27.80 25.54
CA SER A 13 5.81 -26.75 24.68
C SER A 13 4.94 -26.50 23.45
N ASP A 14 4.43 -27.54 22.80
CA ASP A 14 3.53 -27.39 21.65
C ASP A 14 2.20 -26.70 22.06
N PHE A 15 1.70 -26.98 23.26
CA PHE A 15 0.50 -26.33 23.78
C PHE A 15 0.73 -24.85 24.12
N GLU A 16 1.87 -24.51 24.73
CA GLU A 16 2.28 -23.13 24.99
C GLU A 16 2.48 -22.36 23.68
N ASP A 17 3.12 -22.95 22.67
CA ASP A 17 3.32 -22.35 21.36
C ASP A 17 2.00 -22.10 20.64
N ASN A 18 1.09 -23.07 20.63
CA ASN A 18 -0.24 -22.89 20.04
C ASN A 18 -1.05 -21.81 20.78
N THR A 19 -0.94 -21.75 22.10
CA THR A 19 -1.61 -20.71 22.90
C THR A 19 -1.05 -19.31 22.58
N ASN A 20 0.28 -19.18 22.49
CA ASN A 20 0.94 -17.93 22.14
C ASN A 20 0.63 -17.48 20.71
N TRP A 21 0.66 -18.40 19.75
CA TRP A 21 0.28 -18.14 18.36
C TRP A 21 -1.18 -17.69 18.23
N ASN A 22 -2.10 -18.39 18.88
CA ASN A 22 -3.52 -18.02 18.87
C ASN A 22 -3.76 -16.65 19.54
N SER A 23 -3.04 -16.37 20.63
CA SER A 23 -3.07 -15.04 21.28
C SER A 23 -2.58 -13.93 20.34
N ALA A 24 -1.46 -14.13 19.65
CA ALA A 24 -0.91 -13.17 18.70
C ALA A 24 -1.87 -12.91 17.52
N ASN A 25 -2.49 -13.96 16.98
CA ASN A 25 -3.51 -13.84 15.93
C ASN A 25 -4.74 -13.06 16.40
N GLY A 26 -5.25 -13.37 17.59
CA GLY A 26 -6.39 -12.65 18.15
C GLY A 26 -6.07 -11.20 18.50
N ILE A 27 -4.79 -10.87 18.79
CA ILE A 27 -4.34 -9.48 18.92
C ILE A 27 -4.33 -8.80 17.55
N ALA A 28 -3.76 -9.44 16.53
CA ALA A 28 -3.68 -8.90 15.17
C ALA A 28 -5.07 -8.58 14.59
N GLU A 29 -6.02 -9.51 14.70
CA GLU A 29 -7.40 -9.34 14.24
C GLU A 29 -8.08 -8.15 14.92
N ARG A 30 -7.97 -8.04 16.26
CA ARG A 30 -8.51 -6.90 16.99
C ARG A 30 -7.85 -5.58 16.62
N PHE A 31 -6.56 -5.57 16.29
CA PHE A 31 -5.90 -4.36 15.81
C PHE A 31 -6.45 -3.93 14.47
N GLN A 32 -6.51 -4.86 13.52
CA GLN A 32 -7.02 -4.62 12.18
C GLN A 32 -8.45 -4.06 12.23
N ASP A 33 -9.36 -4.73 12.94
CA ASP A 33 -10.74 -4.25 13.15
C ASP A 33 -10.78 -2.83 13.70
N ARG A 34 -9.92 -2.51 14.68
CA ARG A 34 -9.92 -1.20 15.32
C ARG A 34 -9.32 -0.12 14.43
N ILE A 35 -8.29 -0.46 13.66
CA ILE A 35 -7.70 0.40 12.65
C ILE A 35 -8.73 0.69 11.56
N ASP A 36 -9.47 -0.30 11.09
CA ASP A 36 -10.49 -0.12 10.04
C ASP A 36 -11.62 0.80 10.48
N VAL A 37 -12.10 0.61 11.71
CA VAL A 37 -13.14 1.47 12.30
C VAL A 37 -12.60 2.88 12.54
N ALA A 38 -11.38 3.04 13.06
CA ALA A 38 -10.79 4.35 13.29
C ALA A 38 -10.49 5.07 11.97
N GLY A 39 -9.89 4.40 10.99
CA GLY A 39 -9.47 4.97 9.71
C GLY A 39 -10.65 5.43 8.84
N SER A 40 -11.83 4.83 9.02
CA SER A 40 -13.06 5.24 8.34
C SER A 40 -13.82 6.35 9.08
N ALA A 41 -13.36 6.75 10.28
CA ALA A 41 -14.03 7.76 11.08
C ALA A 41 -13.58 9.18 10.68
N PRO A 42 -14.39 10.22 10.97
CA PRO A 42 -13.99 11.61 10.78
C PRO A 42 -12.74 11.98 11.60
N ASN A 43 -11.99 12.97 11.12
CA ASN A 43 -10.79 13.49 11.79
C ASN A 43 -11.09 13.84 13.26
N GLY A 44 -10.21 13.40 14.16
CA GLY A 44 -10.32 13.62 15.60
C GLY A 44 -11.18 12.59 16.35
N THR A 45 -11.78 11.63 15.65
CA THR A 45 -12.49 10.51 16.30
C THR A 45 -11.48 9.49 16.80
N GLY A 46 -11.57 9.07 18.06
CA GLY A 46 -10.62 8.15 18.67
C GLY A 46 -11.27 6.96 19.36
N ILE A 47 -10.56 5.83 19.35
CA ILE A 47 -10.92 4.61 20.06
C ILE A 47 -9.82 4.29 21.06
N ARG A 48 -10.21 4.09 22.32
CA ARG A 48 -9.30 3.57 23.34
C ARG A 48 -9.42 2.05 23.39
N HIS A 49 -8.30 1.37 23.24
CA HIS A 49 -8.22 -0.08 23.30
C HIS A 49 -7.21 -0.53 24.36
N THR A 50 -7.49 -1.62 25.05
CA THR A 50 -6.57 -2.21 26.03
C THR A 50 -6.34 -3.66 25.70
N LEU A 51 -5.07 -4.04 25.51
CA LEU A 51 -4.68 -5.40 25.20
C LEU A 51 -3.81 -5.99 26.30
N ALA A 52 -3.93 -7.29 26.50
CA ALA A 52 -3.05 -8.04 27.38
C ALA A 52 -1.89 -8.60 26.56
N LEU A 53 -0.69 -8.05 26.75
CA LEU A 53 0.52 -8.46 26.02
C LEU A 53 1.42 -9.24 26.97
N GLN A 54 1.19 -10.55 27.09
CA GLN A 54 1.96 -11.41 28.00
C GLN A 54 3.33 -11.75 27.40
N SER A 55 3.33 -12.55 26.34
CA SER A 55 4.50 -13.00 25.56
C SER A 55 4.65 -12.25 24.24
N THR A 56 3.76 -11.29 23.97
CA THR A 56 3.69 -10.53 22.73
C THR A 56 4.27 -9.11 22.89
N MET A 57 4.91 -8.63 21.85
CA MET A 57 5.42 -7.26 21.73
C MET A 57 4.85 -6.62 20.48
N ILE A 58 4.57 -5.31 20.56
CA ILE A 58 4.05 -4.53 19.45
C ILE A 58 5.05 -3.44 19.11
N GLN A 59 5.41 -3.35 17.84
CA GLN A 59 6.40 -2.41 17.33
C GLN A 59 5.87 -1.70 16.08
N PRO A 60 6.21 -0.42 15.87
CA PRO A 60 5.96 0.23 14.60
C PRO A 60 6.85 -0.30 13.49
N ILE A 61 6.31 -0.36 12.28
CA ILE A 61 7.08 -0.49 11.05
C ILE A 61 6.83 0.75 10.21
N GLU A 62 7.82 1.63 10.11
CA GLU A 62 7.69 2.86 9.34
C GLU A 62 8.05 2.63 7.86
N LYS A 63 7.27 3.24 6.96
CA LYS A 63 7.54 3.25 5.50
C LYS A 63 7.77 1.85 4.93
N VAL A 64 6.89 0.94 5.34
CA VAL A 64 6.95 -0.48 4.98
C VAL A 64 6.54 -0.73 3.53
N GLU A 65 5.62 0.07 3.01
CA GLU A 65 5.24 0.01 1.59
C GLU A 65 5.35 1.37 0.92
N THR A 66 5.84 1.37 -0.31
CA THR A 66 5.81 2.52 -1.20
C THR A 66 4.86 2.23 -2.34
N TRP A 67 3.76 2.98 -2.40
CA TRP A 67 2.80 2.95 -3.49
C TRP A 67 3.04 4.13 -4.40
N THR A 68 3.26 3.87 -5.69
CA THR A 68 3.26 4.91 -6.72
C THR A 68 2.15 4.61 -7.69
N ILE A 69 1.21 5.54 -7.83
CA ILE A 69 0.02 5.42 -8.69
C ILE A 69 0.06 6.61 -9.64
N ALA A 70 0.00 6.37 -10.94
CA ALA A 70 0.06 7.38 -11.98
C ALA A 70 -1.03 7.12 -13.02
N ALA A 71 -1.61 8.18 -13.55
CA ALA A 71 -2.58 8.07 -14.63
C ALA A 71 -2.58 9.35 -15.46
N ASP A 72 -2.86 9.16 -16.76
CA ASP A 72 -3.20 10.26 -17.65
C ASP A 72 -4.67 10.63 -17.42
N LEU A 73 -4.98 11.93 -17.50
CA LEU A 73 -6.31 12.48 -17.24
C LEU A 73 -7.07 12.75 -18.55
N THR A 74 -6.38 12.72 -19.68
CA THR A 74 -6.95 12.91 -21.00
C THR A 74 -6.64 11.67 -21.86
N PRO A 75 -7.54 11.29 -22.79
CA PRO A 75 -7.33 10.11 -23.65
C PRO A 75 -6.28 10.33 -24.74
N TYR A 76 -5.95 11.60 -25.01
CA TYR A 76 -5.07 11.99 -26.11
C TYR A 76 -3.66 12.31 -25.65
N ASP A 77 -3.37 12.34 -24.35
CA ASP A 77 -2.03 12.56 -23.83
C ASP A 77 -1.45 11.28 -23.24
N SER A 78 -0.12 11.15 -23.38
CA SER A 78 0.65 10.18 -22.63
C SER A 78 1.83 10.88 -22.01
N VAL A 79 1.83 10.94 -20.67
CA VAL A 79 2.88 11.59 -19.90
C VAL A 79 3.47 10.57 -18.93
N VAL A 80 4.79 10.54 -18.86
CA VAL A 80 5.53 9.73 -17.90
C VAL A 80 6.33 10.67 -17.02
N VAL A 81 6.05 10.60 -15.71
CA VAL A 81 6.84 11.27 -14.68
C VAL A 81 7.72 10.24 -13.99
N ARG A 82 9.02 10.52 -13.93
CA ARG A 82 10.04 9.66 -13.32
C ARG A 82 10.82 10.45 -12.28
N ASP A 83 11.08 9.84 -11.12
CA ASP A 83 12.11 10.35 -10.22
C ASP A 83 13.51 10.10 -10.82
N VAL A 84 14.24 11.18 -11.14
CA VAL A 84 15.63 11.11 -11.63
C VAL A 84 16.57 10.99 -10.44
N ASN A 85 16.29 11.75 -9.38
CA ASN A 85 16.93 11.68 -8.07
C ASN A 85 15.95 12.20 -7.00
N SER A 86 16.39 12.33 -5.75
CA SER A 86 15.54 12.78 -4.64
C SER A 86 15.03 14.23 -4.74
N THR A 87 15.58 15.02 -5.67
CA THR A 87 15.33 16.45 -5.85
C THR A 87 15.01 16.82 -7.29
N ALA A 88 14.80 15.85 -8.17
CA ALA A 88 14.60 16.09 -9.60
C ALA A 88 13.67 15.07 -10.23
N PHE A 89 12.72 15.59 -11.00
CA PHE A 89 11.83 14.81 -11.85
C PHE A 89 12.25 14.89 -13.30
N GLY A 90 12.08 13.78 -14.00
CA GLY A 90 12.07 13.72 -15.45
C GLY A 90 10.65 13.62 -15.95
N ILE A 91 10.26 14.51 -16.84
CA ILE A 91 8.93 14.57 -17.43
C ILE A 91 9.09 14.29 -18.92
N MET A 92 8.42 13.25 -19.41
CA MET A 92 8.36 12.93 -20.82
C MET A 92 6.90 12.97 -21.27
N SER A 93 6.60 13.83 -22.24
CA SER A 93 5.27 13.92 -22.87
C SER A 93 5.39 13.50 -24.32
N MET A 94 4.64 12.47 -24.71
CA MET A 94 4.70 11.93 -26.07
C MET A 94 4.17 12.92 -27.12
N ASN A 95 3.26 13.81 -26.73
CA ASN A 95 2.55 14.73 -27.62
C ASN A 95 2.98 16.20 -27.46
N GLU A 96 4.05 16.47 -26.70
CA GLU A 96 4.58 17.82 -26.48
C GLU A 96 3.54 18.80 -25.89
N THR A 97 2.62 18.29 -25.08
CA THR A 97 1.52 19.06 -24.49
C THR A 97 1.87 19.60 -23.10
N ALA A 98 2.75 18.93 -22.35
CA ALA A 98 3.15 19.33 -21.01
C ALA A 98 3.87 20.69 -20.99
N ARG A 99 3.40 21.62 -20.15
CA ARG A 99 3.96 22.98 -19.97
C ARG A 99 4.30 23.32 -18.53
N SER A 100 3.64 22.70 -17.58
CA SER A 100 3.87 22.99 -16.18
C SER A 100 3.63 21.78 -15.31
N ILE A 101 4.20 21.82 -14.11
CA ILE A 101 4.10 20.78 -13.09
C ILE A 101 3.82 21.45 -11.76
N THR A 102 2.88 20.86 -11.01
CA THR A 102 2.64 21.20 -9.61
C THR A 102 2.93 19.98 -8.76
N ILE A 103 3.69 20.19 -7.69
CA ILE A 103 4.09 19.16 -6.73
C ILE A 103 3.49 19.55 -5.38
N GLU A 104 2.67 18.67 -4.82
CA GLU A 104 2.05 18.82 -3.52
C GLU A 104 2.64 17.79 -2.56
N SER A 105 3.01 18.23 -1.36
CA SER A 105 3.54 17.39 -0.29
C SER A 105 3.14 17.93 1.08
N GLU A 106 3.54 17.25 2.16
CA GLU A 106 3.32 17.73 3.53
C GLU A 106 3.95 19.11 3.82
N LEU A 107 5.00 19.49 3.07
CA LEU A 107 5.67 20.78 3.24
C LEU A 107 4.96 21.94 2.52
N GLY A 108 4.08 21.63 1.58
CA GLY A 108 3.38 22.61 0.76
C GLY A 108 3.35 22.26 -0.72
N MET A 109 3.00 23.27 -1.52
CA MET A 109 2.83 23.17 -2.96
C MET A 109 3.90 23.97 -3.69
N GLU A 110 4.54 23.36 -4.69
CA GLU A 110 5.54 23.97 -5.57
C GLU A 110 5.06 23.87 -7.02
N SER A 111 5.29 24.92 -7.82
CA SER A 111 4.90 24.94 -9.24
C SER A 111 6.08 25.37 -10.11
N TYR A 112 6.28 24.67 -11.22
CA TYR A 112 7.37 24.95 -12.16
C TYR A 112 6.82 25.00 -13.59
N LEU A 113 7.32 25.95 -14.37
CA LEU A 113 7.04 26.10 -15.79
C LEU A 113 8.21 25.57 -16.60
N PHE A 114 7.92 24.91 -17.72
CA PHE A 114 8.91 24.43 -18.66
C PHE A 114 8.39 24.46 -20.09
N GLU A 115 9.31 24.51 -21.05
CA GLU A 115 8.96 24.44 -22.46
C GLU A 115 8.61 23.00 -22.86
N ALA A 116 7.62 22.83 -23.74
CA ALA A 116 7.35 21.51 -24.27
C ALA A 116 8.50 21.02 -25.12
N SER A 117 8.74 19.73 -25.02
CA SER A 117 9.87 19.05 -25.64
C SER A 117 9.48 17.60 -25.88
N HIS A 118 10.01 17.04 -26.97
CA HIS A 118 9.96 15.59 -27.22
C HIS A 118 10.95 14.81 -26.34
N LEU A 119 11.89 15.52 -25.69
CA LEU A 119 12.89 14.97 -24.79
C LEU A 119 12.44 15.11 -23.33
N GLU A 120 13.00 14.25 -22.47
CA GLU A 120 12.79 14.33 -21.02
C GLU A 120 13.21 15.71 -20.50
N VAL A 121 12.26 16.43 -19.90
CA VAL A 121 12.50 17.71 -19.23
C VAL A 121 12.80 17.43 -17.77
N ILE A 122 13.92 17.98 -17.29
CA ILE A 122 14.35 17.82 -15.89
C ILE A 122 13.88 19.03 -15.07
N VAL A 123 13.09 18.78 -14.03
CA VAL A 123 12.60 19.78 -13.09
C VAL A 123 13.18 19.50 -11.72
N ASN A 124 13.98 20.43 -11.21
CA ASN A 124 14.52 20.35 -9.85
C ASN A 124 13.48 20.89 -8.86
N HIS A 125 13.27 20.18 -7.76
CA HIS A 125 12.31 20.51 -6.72
C HIS A 125 12.92 20.38 -5.32
N THR A 126 12.29 21.03 -4.34
CA THR A 126 12.63 20.91 -2.92
C THR A 126 11.64 20.07 -2.12
N SER A 127 10.58 19.57 -2.78
CA SER A 127 9.60 18.68 -2.19
C SER A 127 10.23 17.45 -1.53
N SER A 128 9.75 17.12 -0.34
CA SER A 128 10.13 15.93 0.41
C SER A 128 9.33 14.70 -0.04
N GLN A 129 9.96 13.52 -0.03
CA GLN A 129 9.29 12.22 -0.12
C GLN A 129 9.13 11.57 1.27
N GLN A 130 9.01 12.37 2.33
CA GLN A 130 8.99 11.80 3.68
C GLN A 130 7.74 10.97 3.96
N HIS A 131 6.61 11.27 3.33
CA HIS A 131 5.37 10.54 3.53
C HIS A 131 4.55 10.38 2.25
N TRP A 132 4.03 11.47 1.71
CA TRP A 132 3.27 11.45 0.47
C TRP A 132 3.64 12.63 -0.41
N ARG A 133 3.44 12.46 -1.71
CA ARG A 133 3.68 13.49 -2.72
C ARG A 133 2.75 13.26 -3.90
N SER A 134 2.00 14.29 -4.29
CA SER A 134 1.23 14.30 -5.53
C SER A 134 1.91 15.20 -6.55
N VAL A 135 1.99 14.74 -7.79
CA VAL A 135 2.55 15.47 -8.91
C VAL A 135 1.46 15.55 -9.98
N THR A 136 1.08 16.77 -10.35
CA THR A 136 0.13 17.00 -11.45
C THR A 136 0.83 17.78 -12.55
N VAL A 137 0.71 17.30 -13.79
CA VAL A 137 1.26 17.95 -14.99
C VAL A 137 0.11 18.61 -15.75
N TYR A 138 0.35 19.80 -16.27
CA TYR A 138 -0.64 20.60 -16.98
C TYR A 138 -0.20 20.96 -18.39
N ASP A 139 -1.18 21.19 -19.26
CA ASP A 139 -1.00 21.70 -20.61
C ASP A 139 -0.81 23.24 -20.66
N ALA A 140 -0.84 23.80 -21.87
CA ALA A 140 -0.70 25.24 -22.12
C ALA A 140 -1.90 26.08 -21.66
N ASP A 141 -3.09 25.46 -21.59
CA ASP A 141 -4.33 26.11 -21.18
C ASP A 141 -4.56 25.98 -19.67
N GLY A 142 -3.70 25.25 -18.96
CA GLY A 142 -3.77 25.00 -17.52
C GLY A 142 -4.67 23.82 -17.14
N ASN A 143 -5.03 22.94 -18.08
CA ASN A 143 -5.75 21.70 -17.78
C ASN A 143 -4.78 20.64 -17.29
N ALA A 144 -5.18 19.87 -16.29
CA ALA A 144 -4.40 18.74 -15.79
C ALA A 144 -4.47 17.59 -16.80
N ILE A 145 -3.32 17.15 -17.30
CA ILE A 145 -3.21 16.07 -18.31
C ILE A 145 -2.68 14.77 -17.71
N HIS A 146 -1.98 14.84 -16.58
CA HIS A 146 -1.43 13.67 -15.89
C HIS A 146 -1.33 13.93 -14.40
N ARG A 147 -1.53 12.87 -13.61
CA ARG A 147 -1.29 12.90 -12.17
C ARG A 147 -0.61 11.63 -11.71
N SER A 148 0.44 11.79 -10.93
CA SER A 148 1.09 10.72 -10.19
C SER A 148 1.12 11.02 -8.70
N VAL A 149 0.99 9.98 -7.89
CA VAL A 149 0.97 10.07 -6.44
C VAL A 149 1.87 8.98 -5.89
N THR A 150 2.78 9.37 -5.01
CA THR A 150 3.57 8.46 -4.20
C THR A 150 3.10 8.56 -2.76
N TYR A 151 2.80 7.43 -2.13
CA TYR A 151 2.40 7.34 -0.72
C TYR A 151 3.21 6.26 -0.01
N LEU A 152 3.80 6.62 1.12
CA LEU A 152 4.54 5.72 2.00
C LEU A 152 3.61 5.28 3.13
N ILE A 153 3.37 3.98 3.21
CA ILE A 153 2.50 3.39 4.22
C ILE A 153 3.35 2.87 5.37
N SER A 154 2.91 3.13 6.58
CA SER A 154 3.44 2.54 7.80
C SER A 154 2.45 1.53 8.37
N GLY A 155 2.95 0.62 9.20
CA GLY A 155 2.18 -0.48 9.76
C GLY A 155 2.62 -0.86 11.18
N ILE A 156 2.10 -1.99 11.63
CA ILE A 156 2.36 -2.52 12.98
C ILE A 156 2.90 -3.94 12.87
N GLN A 157 3.98 -4.21 13.59
CA GLN A 157 4.45 -5.57 13.84
C GLN A 157 3.98 -6.06 15.20
N ILE A 158 3.51 -7.29 15.24
CA ILE A 158 3.22 -8.06 16.44
C ILE A 158 4.17 -9.24 16.46
N SER A 159 5.06 -9.23 17.44
CA SER A 159 6.05 -10.27 17.68
C SER A 159 5.63 -11.13 18.87
N THR A 160 5.74 -12.45 18.76
CA THR A 160 5.53 -13.37 19.89
C THR A 160 6.67 -14.37 19.96
N PHE A 161 7.12 -14.66 21.18
CA PHE A 161 8.10 -15.72 21.40
C PHE A 161 7.41 -17.09 21.41
N LEU A 162 7.91 -18.00 20.57
CA LEU A 162 7.59 -19.42 20.54
C LEU A 162 8.85 -20.21 20.95
N GLY A 163 8.70 -21.49 21.31
CA GLY A 163 9.81 -22.35 21.75
C GLY A 163 10.92 -22.49 20.71
N MET A 164 10.57 -22.42 19.42
CA MET A 164 11.50 -22.54 18.29
C MET A 164 12.04 -21.20 17.76
N GLY A 165 11.60 -20.07 18.32
CA GLY A 165 12.01 -18.73 17.90
C GLY A 165 10.87 -17.72 17.91
N GLU A 166 11.07 -16.58 17.24
CA GLU A 166 10.07 -15.50 17.17
C GLU A 166 9.12 -15.72 16.00
N HIS A 167 7.81 -15.62 16.26
CA HIS A 167 6.77 -15.52 15.26
C HIS A 167 6.35 -14.06 15.13
N GLU A 168 6.41 -13.54 13.90
CA GLU A 168 6.14 -12.15 13.58
C GLU A 168 4.92 -12.05 12.68
N ILE A 169 4.01 -11.14 13.01
CA ILE A 169 2.86 -10.75 12.18
C ILE A 169 3.01 -9.27 11.88
N ALA A 170 3.07 -8.91 10.60
CA ALA A 170 3.06 -7.53 10.16
C ALA A 170 1.71 -7.19 9.51
N LEU A 171 1.08 -6.13 10.02
CA LEU A 171 -0.15 -5.56 9.51
C LEU A 171 0.19 -4.26 8.78
N MET A 172 -0.05 -4.22 7.48
CA MET A 172 0.26 -3.08 6.62
C MET A 172 -0.75 -3.01 5.48
N ASN A 173 -1.35 -1.84 5.25
CA ASN A 173 -2.21 -1.60 4.09
C ASN A 173 -3.34 -2.66 3.88
N ASP A 174 -4.06 -3.01 4.94
CA ASP A 174 -5.07 -4.09 4.97
C ASP A 174 -4.52 -5.50 4.65
N ALA A 175 -3.23 -5.61 4.39
CA ALA A 175 -2.51 -6.86 4.23
C ALA A 175 -1.98 -7.38 5.55
N ARG A 176 -1.86 -8.70 5.59
CA ARG A 176 -1.31 -9.45 6.71
C ARG A 176 -0.21 -10.35 6.19
N VAL A 177 0.97 -10.19 6.77
CA VAL A 177 2.15 -10.98 6.43
C VAL A 177 2.68 -11.62 7.70
N GLU A 178 2.99 -12.91 7.64
CA GLU A 178 3.44 -13.69 8.78
C GLU A 178 4.79 -14.35 8.51
N ARG A 179 5.58 -14.51 9.57
CA ARG A 179 6.83 -15.27 9.56
C ARG A 179 6.89 -16.18 10.78
N PHE A 180 6.88 -17.48 10.55
CA PHE A 180 7.20 -18.46 11.58
C PHE A 180 8.71 -18.60 11.77
N PRO A 181 9.18 -19.11 12.91
CA PRO A 181 10.59 -19.43 13.10
C PRO A 181 11.09 -20.38 12.02
N ASN A 182 12.16 -19.99 11.31
CA ASN A 182 12.79 -20.74 10.21
C ASN A 182 11.96 -20.86 8.92
N GLU A 183 10.87 -20.12 8.79
CA GLU A 183 10.08 -20.04 7.55
C GLU A 183 10.25 -18.67 6.88
N PRO A 184 10.12 -18.60 5.55
CA PRO A 184 10.10 -17.32 4.85
C PRO A 184 8.82 -16.53 5.17
N TRP A 185 8.85 -15.22 4.94
CA TRP A 185 7.66 -14.38 5.02
C TRP A 185 6.58 -14.84 4.04
N LYS A 186 5.35 -14.96 4.53
CA LYS A 186 4.19 -15.37 3.75
C LYS A 186 3.06 -14.37 3.89
N VAL A 187 2.48 -13.98 2.76
CA VAL A 187 1.27 -13.15 2.73
C VAL A 187 0.05 -14.03 2.97
N SER A 188 -0.72 -13.74 4.01
CA SER A 188 -1.98 -14.43 4.32
C SER A 188 -3.21 -13.62 3.90
N GLN A 189 -3.10 -12.29 3.91
CA GLN A 189 -4.11 -11.37 3.40
C GLN A 189 -3.45 -10.29 2.56
N PHE A 190 -4.07 -9.94 1.43
CA PHE A 190 -3.55 -8.97 0.46
C PHE A 190 -4.24 -7.60 0.64
N PRO A 191 -3.60 -6.50 0.17
CA PRO A 191 -4.21 -5.17 0.15
C PRO A 191 -5.51 -5.15 -0.65
N ASN A 192 -6.43 -4.24 -0.30
CA ASN A 192 -7.69 -4.12 -1.01
C ASN A 192 -7.58 -3.23 -2.26
N ILE A 193 -7.65 -3.87 -3.44
CA ILE A 193 -7.73 -3.21 -4.74
C ILE A 193 -8.85 -3.90 -5.52
N GLU A 194 -9.84 -3.11 -5.93
CA GLU A 194 -11.04 -3.62 -6.58
C GLU A 194 -11.22 -2.98 -7.97
N ILE A 195 -11.53 -3.84 -8.95
CA ILE A 195 -12.01 -3.41 -10.27
C ILE A 195 -13.48 -3.79 -10.35
N ASP A 196 -14.34 -2.79 -10.47
CA ASP A 196 -15.78 -2.96 -10.58
C ASP A 196 -16.31 -2.44 -11.91
N THR A 197 -17.44 -2.99 -12.34
CA THR A 197 -18.28 -2.39 -13.38
C THR A 197 -19.43 -1.66 -12.71
N LEU A 198 -19.51 -0.35 -12.94
CA LEU A 198 -20.58 0.49 -12.45
C LEU A 198 -21.90 0.18 -13.18
N VAL A 199 -23.02 0.64 -12.63
CA VAL A 199 -24.37 0.41 -13.19
C VAL A 199 -24.53 0.98 -14.61
N ASN A 200 -23.77 2.02 -14.94
CA ASN A 200 -23.70 2.62 -16.28
C ASN A 200 -22.76 1.87 -17.25
N GLY A 201 -22.10 0.79 -16.80
CA GLY A 201 -21.14 0.02 -17.58
C GLY A 201 -19.71 0.56 -17.59
N GLU A 202 -19.45 1.67 -16.87
CA GLU A 202 -18.09 2.20 -16.73
C GLU A 202 -17.25 1.34 -15.78
N LEU A 203 -15.95 1.24 -16.06
CA LEU A 203 -15.01 0.54 -15.18
C LEU A 203 -14.54 1.48 -14.08
N ARG A 204 -14.47 0.98 -12.85
CA ARG A 204 -13.90 1.69 -11.71
C ARG A 204 -12.76 0.88 -11.13
N LEU A 205 -11.61 1.51 -10.94
CA LEU A 205 -10.51 0.99 -10.13
C LEU A 205 -10.49 1.76 -8.80
N SER A 206 -10.72 1.02 -7.71
CA SER A 206 -10.73 1.54 -6.34
C SER A 206 -9.53 1.01 -5.57
N LEU A 207 -8.71 1.92 -5.04
CA LEU A 207 -7.59 1.63 -4.14
C LEU A 207 -7.87 2.29 -2.80
N VAL A 208 -7.96 1.49 -1.75
CA VAL A 208 -8.08 1.99 -0.37
C VAL A 208 -6.78 1.66 0.35
N LEU A 209 -5.95 2.69 0.54
CA LEU A 209 -4.70 2.55 1.28
C LEU A 209 -4.95 2.74 2.78
N ASN A 210 -4.34 1.90 3.62
CA ASN A 210 -4.46 2.02 5.07
C ASN A 210 -3.10 2.30 5.72
N ASP A 211 -2.94 3.51 6.26
CA ASP A 211 -1.71 4.02 6.84
C ASP A 211 -1.83 4.20 8.35
N VAL A 212 -0.95 3.49 9.08
CA VAL A 212 -0.94 3.46 10.54
C VAL A 212 0.37 4.02 11.05
N ARG A 213 0.30 5.23 11.60
CA ARG A 213 1.44 5.89 12.23
C ARG A 213 1.40 5.67 13.73
N ILE A 214 2.53 5.31 14.32
CA ILE A 214 2.64 5.17 15.77
C ILE A 214 3.48 6.33 16.31
N ASN A 215 2.92 7.06 17.26
CA ASN A 215 3.60 8.16 17.93
C ASN A 215 4.14 7.69 19.29
N GLY A 216 5.44 7.40 19.33
CA GLY A 216 6.14 6.92 20.53
C GLY A 216 6.20 5.39 20.64
N THR A 217 6.54 4.89 21.84
CA THR A 217 6.63 3.43 22.07
C THR A 217 5.31 2.89 22.60
N LEU A 218 4.71 1.92 21.91
CA LEU A 218 3.52 1.22 22.41
C LEU A 218 3.82 0.37 23.66
N GLY A 219 5.09 -0.01 23.86
CA GLY A 219 5.60 -0.63 25.08
C GLY A 219 5.26 -2.12 25.22
N SER A 220 5.89 -2.77 26.20
CA SER A 220 5.61 -4.16 26.59
C SER A 220 4.99 -4.20 27.98
N GLY A 221 4.07 -5.15 28.23
CA GLY A 221 3.47 -5.32 29.56
C GLY A 221 2.12 -6.02 29.56
N SER A 222 1.73 -6.57 30.72
CA SER A 222 0.55 -7.42 30.88
C SER A 222 -0.77 -6.75 30.51
N ARG A 223 -0.86 -5.42 30.53
CA ARG A 223 -1.98 -4.62 30.00
C ARG A 223 -1.45 -3.31 29.43
N VAL A 224 -1.55 -3.15 28.11
CA VAL A 224 -1.18 -1.92 27.40
C VAL A 224 -2.46 -1.26 26.88
N GLY A 225 -2.68 -0.02 27.32
CA GLY A 225 -3.72 0.85 26.76
C GLY A 225 -3.16 1.66 25.60
N MET A 226 -3.91 1.73 24.52
CA MET A 226 -3.56 2.46 23.30
C MET A 226 -4.77 3.27 22.85
N ASN A 227 -4.50 4.44 22.30
CA ASN A 227 -5.48 5.32 21.68
C ASN A 227 -5.21 5.32 20.17
N MET A 228 -6.22 4.95 19.39
CA MET A 228 -6.21 5.04 17.94
C MET A 228 -7.04 6.25 17.54
N LEU A 229 -6.44 7.23 16.90
CA LEU A 229 -7.06 8.47 16.47
C LEU A 229 -7.14 8.50 14.94
N SER A 230 -8.31 8.81 14.40
CA SER A 230 -8.46 9.08 12.98
C SER A 230 -7.87 10.45 12.63
N LEU A 231 -7.04 10.50 11.59
CA LEU A 231 -6.62 11.75 10.96
C LEU A 231 -7.58 12.19 9.83
N GLY A 232 -8.69 11.45 9.67
CA GLY A 232 -9.66 11.62 8.59
C GLY A 232 -9.18 11.03 7.26
N PRO A 233 -10.13 10.62 6.41
CA PRO A 233 -9.82 10.08 5.09
C PRO A 233 -9.19 11.17 4.21
N MET A 234 -8.31 10.75 3.32
CA MET A 234 -7.66 11.60 2.34
C MET A 234 -7.82 10.99 0.95
N THR A 235 -8.46 11.72 0.04
CA THR A 235 -8.56 11.31 -1.37
C THR A 235 -7.35 11.85 -2.12
N LEU A 236 -6.53 10.94 -2.66
CA LEU A 236 -5.34 11.26 -3.44
C LEU A 236 -5.67 11.44 -4.92
N PHE A 237 -6.62 10.64 -5.40
CA PHE A 237 -7.04 10.64 -6.79
C PHE A 237 -8.54 10.34 -6.86
N THR A 238 -9.26 11.12 -7.64
CA THR A 238 -10.64 10.82 -8.00
C THR A 238 -10.92 11.38 -9.38
N GLY A 239 -11.54 10.58 -10.24
CA GLY A 239 -11.97 11.02 -11.56
C GLY A 239 -11.63 10.05 -12.68
N GLN A 240 -11.83 10.54 -13.90
CA GLN A 240 -11.54 9.79 -15.12
C GLN A 240 -10.03 9.68 -15.31
N ALA A 241 -9.59 8.48 -15.68
CA ALA A 241 -8.19 8.12 -15.80
C ALA A 241 -7.96 7.21 -17.02
N TYR A 242 -6.81 7.39 -17.64
CA TYR A 242 -6.30 6.63 -18.77
C TYR A 242 -4.88 6.19 -18.46
N ASN A 243 -4.43 5.11 -19.12
CA ASN A 243 -3.07 4.58 -18.98
C ASN A 243 -2.61 4.43 -17.51
N VAL A 244 -3.50 3.94 -16.66
CA VAL A 244 -3.23 3.84 -15.22
C VAL A 244 -2.07 2.90 -14.98
N LYS A 245 -1.10 3.35 -14.21
CA LYS A 245 0.04 2.59 -13.77
C LYS A 245 0.13 2.64 -12.25
N PHE A 246 0.31 1.50 -11.61
CA PHE A 246 0.66 1.48 -10.20
C PHE A 246 1.79 0.49 -9.91
N THR A 247 2.60 0.80 -8.90
CA THR A 247 3.69 -0.03 -8.40
C THR A 247 3.65 -0.07 -6.89
N VAL A 248 3.92 -1.24 -6.33
CA VAL A 248 4.10 -1.44 -4.89
C VAL A 248 5.51 -1.97 -4.65
N VAL A 249 6.20 -1.40 -3.67
CA VAL A 249 7.50 -1.89 -3.20
C VAL A 249 7.44 -2.04 -1.70
N ASN A 250 7.66 -3.25 -1.21
CA ASN A 250 7.69 -3.56 0.21
C ASN A 250 9.14 -3.57 0.72
N SER A 251 9.41 -2.84 1.80
CA SER A 251 10.73 -2.70 2.44
C SER A 251 10.95 -3.66 3.61
N LEU A 252 9.90 -4.37 4.07
CA LEU A 252 10.01 -5.38 5.13
C LEU A 252 10.79 -6.60 4.67
N ASN A 253 10.46 -7.11 3.48
CA ASN A 253 11.14 -8.25 2.89
C ASN A 253 10.93 -8.35 1.37
N ASP A 254 12.00 -8.71 0.65
CA ASP A 254 11.99 -8.86 -0.81
C ASP A 254 11.06 -9.97 -1.32
N LEU A 255 10.61 -10.89 -0.46
CA LEU A 255 9.67 -11.96 -0.83
C LEU A 255 8.20 -11.53 -0.82
N ILE A 256 7.86 -10.38 -0.23
CA ILE A 256 6.45 -9.95 -0.10
C ILE A 256 5.95 -9.37 -1.43
N THR A 257 6.73 -8.47 -2.04
CA THR A 257 6.35 -7.83 -3.32
C THR A 257 6.05 -8.86 -4.42
N PRO A 258 6.88 -9.89 -4.66
CA PRO A 258 6.56 -10.95 -5.63
C PRO A 258 5.26 -11.69 -5.33
N GLN A 259 4.93 -11.94 -4.06
CA GLN A 259 3.66 -12.60 -3.70
C GLN A 259 2.46 -11.73 -4.09
N TYR A 260 2.55 -10.40 -3.94
CA TYR A 260 1.50 -9.48 -4.41
C TYR A 260 1.39 -9.51 -5.94
N HIS A 261 2.52 -9.53 -6.64
CA HIS A 261 2.55 -9.60 -8.10
C HIS A 261 1.91 -10.86 -8.64
N ASP A 262 2.26 -12.02 -8.06
CA ASP A 262 1.70 -13.30 -8.45
C ASP A 262 0.18 -13.34 -8.23
N ARG A 263 -0.29 -12.77 -7.11
CA ARG A 263 -1.72 -12.70 -6.81
C ARG A 263 -2.48 -11.77 -7.76
N PHE A 264 -1.97 -10.57 -8.03
CA PHE A 264 -2.65 -9.60 -8.89
C PHE A 264 -2.66 -10.02 -10.36
N LEU A 265 -1.63 -10.75 -10.83
CA LEU A 265 -1.53 -11.22 -12.21
C LEU A 265 -2.10 -12.61 -12.45
N GLU A 266 -2.66 -13.27 -11.42
CA GLU A 266 -3.17 -14.63 -11.51
C GLU A 266 -4.19 -14.78 -12.66
N GLU A 267 -5.22 -13.94 -12.68
CA GLU A 267 -6.25 -13.98 -13.72
C GLU A 267 -5.72 -13.65 -15.11
N TYR A 268 -4.81 -12.68 -15.21
CA TYR A 268 -4.15 -12.35 -16.46
C TYR A 268 -3.34 -13.53 -17.00
N THR A 269 -2.58 -14.21 -16.13
CA THR A 269 -1.77 -15.36 -16.54
C THR A 269 -2.63 -16.53 -17.02
N LEU A 270 -3.80 -16.73 -16.40
CA LEU A 270 -4.78 -17.72 -16.78
C LEU A 270 -5.40 -17.40 -18.16
N ASN A 271 -5.86 -16.17 -18.37
CA ASN A 271 -6.42 -15.74 -19.65
C ASN A 271 -5.39 -15.78 -20.78
N ARG A 272 -4.13 -15.43 -20.48
CA ARG A 272 -3.01 -15.59 -21.43
C ARG A 272 -2.78 -17.05 -21.81
N ALA A 273 -2.81 -17.97 -20.84
CA ALA A 273 -2.63 -19.40 -21.11
C ALA A 273 -3.81 -20.00 -21.89
N SER A 274 -5.02 -19.48 -21.66
CA SER A 274 -6.24 -19.90 -22.37
C SER A 274 -6.44 -19.23 -23.74
N GLY A 275 -5.65 -18.20 -24.07
CA GLY A 275 -5.78 -17.46 -25.33
C GLY A 275 -6.99 -16.51 -25.38
N THR A 276 -7.49 -16.07 -24.23
CA THR A 276 -8.70 -15.23 -24.08
C THR A 276 -8.39 -13.77 -23.71
N LEU A 277 -7.16 -13.32 -23.96
CA LEU A 277 -6.75 -11.94 -23.64
C LEU A 277 -7.53 -10.86 -24.39
N ASP A 278 -8.02 -11.17 -25.59
CA ASP A 278 -8.74 -10.21 -26.45
C ASP A 278 -10.07 -9.72 -25.83
N SER A 279 -10.59 -10.43 -24.82
CA SER A 279 -11.79 -10.06 -24.08
C SER A 279 -11.54 -9.88 -22.58
N TYR A 280 -10.27 -9.93 -22.15
CA TYR A 280 -9.92 -9.84 -20.74
C TYR A 280 -9.99 -8.39 -20.28
N ILE A 281 -10.59 -8.17 -19.12
CA ILE A 281 -10.64 -6.90 -18.40
C ILE A 281 -10.18 -7.19 -16.99
N GLY A 282 -9.19 -6.45 -16.50
CA GLY A 282 -8.61 -6.69 -15.19
C GLY A 282 -7.18 -6.20 -15.08
N TYR A 283 -6.48 -6.64 -14.04
CA TYR A 283 -5.07 -6.29 -13.83
C TYR A 283 -4.19 -6.91 -14.91
N ALA A 284 -3.29 -6.10 -15.47
CA ALA A 284 -2.32 -6.55 -16.45
C ALA A 284 -0.93 -6.04 -16.05
N PRO A 285 0.15 -6.73 -16.46
CA PRO A 285 1.49 -6.25 -16.20
C PRO A 285 1.79 -5.02 -17.07
N TYR A 286 2.41 -3.99 -16.50
CA TYR A 286 2.92 -2.87 -17.26
C TYR A 286 4.25 -3.27 -17.92
N MET A 287 4.38 -3.07 -19.24
CA MET A 287 5.54 -3.44 -20.05
C MET A 287 5.91 -4.94 -19.97
N ARG A 288 6.76 -5.35 -19.02
CA ARG A 288 7.25 -6.73 -18.92
C ARG A 288 6.18 -7.62 -18.30
N ALA A 289 5.97 -8.80 -18.91
CA ALA A 289 4.98 -9.78 -18.45
C ALA A 289 5.17 -10.33 -17.03
N SER A 290 6.31 -10.05 -16.38
CA SER A 290 6.57 -10.37 -14.97
C SER A 290 5.99 -9.35 -13.99
N GLY A 291 5.43 -8.22 -14.47
CA GLY A 291 4.95 -7.14 -13.61
C GLY A 291 6.06 -6.33 -12.92
N ALA A 292 7.33 -6.55 -13.30
CA ALA A 292 8.47 -5.90 -12.64
C ALA A 292 8.52 -4.37 -12.85
N ASP A 293 7.86 -3.85 -13.89
CA ASP A 293 7.76 -2.40 -14.13
C ASP A 293 6.49 -1.77 -13.52
N GLY A 294 5.64 -2.59 -12.90
CA GLY A 294 4.35 -2.23 -12.34
C GLY A 294 3.18 -2.95 -12.97
N PHE A 295 1.99 -2.47 -12.62
CA PHE A 295 0.70 -2.95 -13.08
C PHE A 295 -0.04 -1.86 -13.83
N THR A 296 -0.89 -2.28 -14.74
CA THR A 296 -1.90 -1.47 -15.41
C THR A 296 -3.24 -2.17 -15.32
N VAL A 297 -4.30 -1.52 -15.78
CA VAL A 297 -5.61 -2.14 -15.94
C VAL A 297 -5.93 -2.23 -17.42
N GLU A 298 -6.18 -3.45 -17.89
CA GLU A 298 -6.70 -3.69 -19.23
C GLU A 298 -8.19 -3.36 -19.24
N THR A 299 -8.57 -2.43 -20.11
CA THR A 299 -9.92 -1.86 -20.20
C THR A 299 -10.53 -2.04 -21.59
N GLN A 300 -9.82 -2.65 -22.54
CA GLN A 300 -10.24 -2.78 -23.94
C GLN A 300 -10.58 -1.42 -24.60
N GLY A 301 -9.86 -0.37 -24.18
CA GLY A 301 -10.07 1.00 -24.64
C GLY A 301 -11.28 1.71 -23.98
N ALA A 302 -11.95 1.08 -23.01
CA ALA A 302 -12.96 1.73 -22.21
C ALA A 302 -12.35 2.71 -21.21
N GLN A 303 -13.13 3.71 -20.82
CA GLN A 303 -12.73 4.69 -19.83
C GLN A 303 -12.71 4.07 -18.42
N LEU A 304 -11.67 4.36 -17.65
CA LEU A 304 -11.55 3.96 -16.25
C LEU A 304 -11.83 5.15 -15.33
N PHE A 305 -12.63 4.93 -14.29
CA PHE A 305 -12.72 5.84 -13.17
C PHE A 305 -11.76 5.38 -12.07
N LEU A 306 -10.79 6.21 -11.72
CA LEU A 306 -9.81 5.91 -10.67
C LEU A 306 -10.20 6.61 -9.37
N GLU A 307 -10.27 5.85 -8.30
CA GLU A 307 -10.51 6.32 -6.94
C GLU A 307 -9.39 5.79 -6.04
N VAL A 308 -8.63 6.70 -5.44
CA VAL A 308 -7.53 6.37 -4.51
C VAL A 308 -7.76 7.13 -3.23
N ASP A 309 -8.15 6.41 -2.19
CA ASP A 309 -8.39 6.93 -0.87
C ASP A 309 -7.38 6.38 0.13
N VAL A 310 -7.10 7.16 1.17
CA VAL A 310 -6.23 6.77 2.26
C VAL A 310 -6.95 6.92 3.59
N LYS A 311 -7.06 5.81 4.31
CA LYS A 311 -7.40 5.75 5.72
C LYS A 311 -6.14 6.02 6.53
N ARG A 312 -6.20 6.99 7.45
CA ARG A 312 -5.04 7.43 8.22
C ARG A 312 -5.35 7.33 9.70
N VAL A 313 -4.57 6.51 10.40
CA VAL A 313 -4.73 6.27 11.84
C VAL A 313 -3.44 6.59 12.56
N GLU A 314 -3.53 7.40 13.61
CA GLU A 314 -2.45 7.61 14.57
C GLU A 314 -2.69 6.75 15.80
N VAL A 315 -1.72 5.92 16.16
CA VAL A 315 -1.74 5.10 17.37
C VAL A 315 -0.77 5.70 18.38
N SER A 316 -1.29 6.02 19.55
CA SER A 316 -0.52 6.55 20.69
C SER A 316 -0.87 5.78 21.96
N ARG A 317 -0.12 6.00 23.03
CA ARG A 317 -0.39 5.41 24.35
C ARG A 317 -1.32 6.29 25.19
#